data_AF-A0A9X2BS36-F1
#
_entry.id   AF-A0A9X2BS36-F1
#
_cell.length_a   1.000
_cell.length_b   1.000
_cell.length_c   1.000
_cell.angle_alpha   90.00
_cell.angle_beta   90.00
_cell.angle_gamma   90.00
#
_symmetry.space_group_name_H-M   'P 1'
#
loop_
_entity.id
_entity.type
_entity.pdbx_description
1 polymer ?
#
loop_
_entity_poly.entity_id
_entity_poly.type
_entity_poly.pdbx_seq_one_letter_code
_entity_poly.pdbx_strand_id
1 'polypeptide(L)'
;MLYAYYHETHLEQWMNAKYLNHGISAPADLDIERIAEAFGIGLVYGNHPSFSDNEENVIFLNKGLETVQARVVFFHELCHVLRHAGDQRRMTELFMHAQETEAEQFVLYAAIPFYMFAKLPVPDHRSEAVAYIAEQFHVPPELAEQRLDQIQRRVLHGSLIAAAQEATRRQREAEKGWSPETRRMLSQLERQIGGQGGR
;
A
#
# COMPACT_ATOMS: atom_id res chain seq x y z
N MET A 1 18.97 -5.04 -5.31
CA MET A 1 18.29 -3.91 -4.62
C MET A 1 17.32 -4.50 -3.62
N LEU A 2 17.31 -4.00 -2.37
CA LEU A 2 16.57 -4.57 -1.23
C LEU A 2 15.07 -4.77 -1.51
N TYR A 3 14.49 -3.98 -2.42
CA TYR A 3 13.07 -4.01 -2.77
C TYR A 3 12.76 -4.31 -4.24
N ALA A 4 13.64 -5.05 -4.94
CA ALA A 4 13.51 -5.30 -6.38
C ALA A 4 12.19 -5.99 -6.81
N TYR A 5 11.49 -6.64 -5.87
CA TYR A 5 10.23 -7.35 -6.11
C TYR A 5 9.02 -6.61 -5.52
N TYR A 6 9.17 -5.38 -5.05
CA TYR A 6 8.05 -4.58 -4.62
C TYR A 6 7.28 -4.04 -5.83
N HIS A 7 5.96 -4.25 -5.84
CA HIS A 7 5.07 -3.68 -6.84
C HIS A 7 4.01 -2.83 -6.13
N GLU A 8 3.96 -1.54 -6.49
CA GLU A 8 2.97 -0.60 -5.96
C GLU A 8 1.57 -0.96 -6.44
N THR A 9 0.57 -0.77 -5.58
CA THR A 9 -0.84 -0.89 -5.98
C THR A 9 -1.28 0.31 -6.81
N HIS A 10 -2.43 0.22 -7.49
CA HIS A 10 -3.00 1.37 -8.19
C HIS A 10 -3.27 2.56 -7.26
N LEU A 11 -3.73 2.31 -6.04
CA LEU A 11 -3.97 3.35 -5.03
C LEU A 11 -2.66 4.06 -4.64
N GLU A 12 -1.60 3.29 -4.44
CA GLU A 12 -0.27 3.80 -4.12
C GLU A 12 0.32 4.62 -5.28
N GLN A 13 0.29 4.09 -6.51
CA GLN A 13 0.76 4.82 -7.70
C GLN A 13 0.01 6.14 -7.90
N TRP A 14 -1.31 6.13 -7.71
CA TRP A 14 -2.14 7.33 -7.80
C TRP A 14 -1.74 8.38 -6.77
N MET A 15 -1.52 7.94 -5.52
CA MET A 15 -1.11 8.85 -4.45
C MET A 15 0.30 9.39 -4.66
N ASN A 16 1.23 8.53 -5.08
CA ASN A 16 2.60 8.89 -5.42
C ASN A 16 2.64 9.94 -6.53
N ALA A 17 1.84 9.74 -7.60
CA ALA A 17 1.75 10.70 -8.69
C ALA A 17 1.26 12.07 -8.22
N LYS A 18 0.24 12.11 -7.34
CA LYS A 18 -0.22 13.36 -6.72
C LYS A 18 0.90 14.06 -5.96
N TYR A 19 1.56 13.37 -5.03
CA TYR A 19 2.65 13.98 -4.26
C TYR A 19 3.79 14.49 -5.15
N LEU A 20 4.24 13.69 -6.11
CA LEU A 20 5.34 14.07 -6.99
C LEU A 20 4.97 15.28 -7.88
N ASN A 21 3.74 15.37 -8.36
CA ASN A 21 3.26 16.52 -9.13
C ASN A 21 3.25 17.83 -8.33
N HIS A 22 3.13 17.74 -7.00
CA HIS A 22 3.19 18.88 -6.08
C HIS A 22 4.58 19.03 -5.40
N GLY A 23 5.61 18.35 -5.91
CA GLY A 23 6.98 18.46 -5.40
C GLY A 23 7.17 17.89 -3.99
N ILE A 24 6.28 17.02 -3.53
CA ILE A 24 6.40 16.29 -2.26
C ILE A 24 7.18 15.01 -2.58
N SER A 25 8.44 14.94 -2.17
CA SER A 25 9.39 13.93 -2.66
C SER A 25 10.25 13.25 -1.58
N ALA A 26 10.28 13.83 -0.37
CA ALA A 26 10.98 13.32 0.80
C ALA A 26 10.08 13.36 2.05
N PRO A 27 10.39 12.58 3.11
CA PRO A 27 9.56 12.55 4.33
C PRO A 27 9.38 13.93 4.98
N ALA A 28 10.39 14.79 4.91
CA ALA A 28 10.34 16.16 5.41
C ALA A 28 9.34 17.06 4.65
N ASP A 29 8.89 16.66 3.45
CA ASP A 29 7.85 17.36 2.70
C ASP A 29 6.42 17.00 3.18
N LEU A 30 6.26 15.96 4.01
CA LEU A 30 4.95 15.45 4.47
C LEU A 30 4.38 16.27 5.65
N ASP A 31 4.36 17.58 5.46
CA ASP A 31 3.67 18.52 6.34
C ASP A 31 2.18 18.61 5.94
N ILE A 32 1.27 18.53 6.91
CA ILE A 32 -0.16 18.35 6.61
C ILE A 32 -0.78 19.63 6.02
N GLU A 33 -0.32 20.80 6.47
CA GLU A 33 -0.70 22.10 5.94
C GLU A 33 -0.23 22.25 4.50
N ARG A 34 1.04 21.91 4.22
CA ARG A 34 1.56 21.91 2.85
C ARG A 34 0.79 20.96 1.93
N ILE A 35 0.46 19.75 2.40
CA ILE A 35 -0.31 18.78 1.61
C ILE A 35 -1.71 19.34 1.31
N ALA A 36 -2.37 19.90 2.32
CA ALA A 36 -3.70 20.47 2.14
C ALA A 36 -3.68 21.64 1.15
N GLU A 37 -2.73 22.57 1.29
CA GLU A 37 -2.54 23.67 0.34
C GLU A 37 -2.28 23.16 -1.09
N ALA A 38 -1.38 22.19 -1.24
CA ALA A 38 -1.07 21.58 -2.53
C ALA A 38 -2.31 21.00 -3.22
N PHE A 39 -3.22 20.42 -2.46
CA PHE A 39 -4.45 19.82 -2.99
C PHE A 39 -5.65 20.76 -3.01
N GLY A 40 -5.49 22.02 -2.60
CA GLY A 40 -6.59 22.99 -2.54
C GLY A 40 -7.63 22.65 -1.47
N ILE A 41 -7.20 22.03 -0.37
CA ILE A 41 -8.04 21.58 0.74
C ILE A 41 -7.92 22.59 1.89
N GLY A 42 -9.06 23.05 2.40
CA GLY A 42 -9.10 23.88 3.60
C GLY A 42 -8.81 23.06 4.86
N LEU A 43 -8.01 23.59 5.78
CA LEU A 43 -7.81 23.01 7.11
C LEU A 43 -8.41 23.90 8.19
N VAL A 44 -9.27 23.31 9.03
CA VAL A 44 -9.89 24.00 10.16
C VAL A 44 -9.60 23.24 11.45
N TYR A 45 -9.02 23.94 12.43
CA TYR A 45 -8.71 23.38 13.73
C TYR A 45 -9.74 23.82 14.78
N GLY A 46 -10.34 22.88 15.50
CA GLY A 46 -11.42 23.21 16.45
C GLY A 46 -11.64 22.20 17.58
N ASN A 47 -12.50 22.58 18.54
CA ASN A 47 -12.93 21.72 19.65
C ASN A 47 -14.13 20.86 19.23
N HIS A 48 -13.93 19.98 18.25
CA HIS A 48 -14.95 19.04 17.75
C HIS A 48 -14.25 17.74 17.34
N PRO A 49 -14.99 16.63 17.14
CA PRO A 49 -14.46 15.45 16.45
C PRO A 49 -13.88 15.85 15.09
N SER A 50 -12.84 15.16 14.62
CA SER A 50 -12.34 15.39 13.27
C SER A 50 -13.28 14.77 12.24
N PHE A 51 -13.41 15.41 11.08
CA PHE A 51 -14.20 14.94 9.94
C PHE A 51 -13.82 15.73 8.68
N SER A 52 -14.37 15.36 7.54
CA SER A 52 -14.22 16.08 6.27
C SER A 52 -15.55 16.48 5.66
N ASP A 53 -15.54 17.58 4.92
CA ASP A 53 -16.58 17.97 3.99
C ASP A 53 -16.01 17.85 2.57
N ASN A 54 -16.47 16.82 1.86
CA ASN A 54 -15.98 16.51 0.52
C ASN A 54 -16.53 17.47 -0.55
N GLU A 55 -17.66 18.15 -0.30
CA GLU A 55 -18.25 19.10 -1.25
C GLU A 55 -17.45 20.41 -1.23
N GLU A 56 -17.11 20.88 -0.04
CA GLU A 56 -16.35 22.12 0.17
C GLU A 56 -14.83 21.93 0.15
N ASN A 57 -14.35 20.68 0.07
CA ASN A 57 -12.94 20.30 0.18
C ASN A 57 -12.29 20.84 1.46
N VAL A 58 -12.91 20.58 2.62
CA VAL A 58 -12.40 21.02 3.92
C VAL A 58 -12.21 19.83 4.85
N ILE A 59 -11.08 19.81 5.56
CA ILE A 59 -10.83 18.88 6.66
C ILE A 59 -10.87 19.66 7.98
N PHE A 60 -11.68 19.15 8.89
CA PHE A 60 -11.84 19.62 10.24
C PHE A 60 -11.03 18.73 11.18
N LEU A 61 -10.02 19.29 11.85
CA LEU A 61 -9.16 18.57 12.79
C LEU A 61 -9.43 18.99 14.23
N ASN A 62 -9.56 18.01 15.11
CA ASN A 62 -9.65 18.24 16.54
C ASN A 62 -8.33 18.79 17.08
N LYS A 63 -8.35 20.04 17.57
CA LYS A 63 -7.16 20.72 18.10
C LYS A 63 -6.65 20.15 19.43
N GLY A 64 -7.42 19.29 20.09
CA GLY A 64 -7.04 18.61 21.33
C GLY A 64 -6.29 17.29 21.11
N LEU A 65 -6.14 16.84 19.85
CA LEU A 65 -5.37 15.64 19.55
C LEU A 65 -3.87 15.90 19.68
N GLU A 66 -3.15 14.87 20.12
CA GLU A 66 -1.70 14.85 19.99
C GLU A 66 -1.30 14.96 18.52
N THR A 67 -0.23 15.69 18.22
CA THR A 67 0.25 15.97 16.86
C THR A 67 0.33 14.71 15.98
N VAL A 68 0.91 13.63 16.52
CA VAL A 68 1.10 12.38 15.78
C VAL A 68 -0.25 11.71 15.46
N GLN A 69 -1.20 11.75 16.39
CA GLN A 69 -2.55 11.22 16.16
C GLN A 69 -3.34 12.10 15.17
N ALA A 70 -3.20 13.43 15.27
CA ALA A 70 -3.83 14.37 14.35
C ALA A 70 -3.38 14.14 12.91
N ARG A 71 -2.11 13.77 12.69
CA ARG A 71 -1.57 13.41 11.36
C ARG A 71 -2.24 12.15 10.79
N VAL A 72 -2.41 11.11 11.58
CA VAL A 72 -3.11 9.89 11.15
C VAL A 72 -4.54 10.20 10.72
N VAL A 73 -5.24 10.99 11.53
CA VAL A 73 -6.60 11.43 11.24
C VAL A 73 -6.64 12.30 9.98
N PHE A 74 -5.70 13.24 9.82
CA PHE A 74 -5.59 14.03 8.59
C PHE A 74 -5.46 13.15 7.35
N PHE A 75 -4.59 12.14 7.34
CA PHE A 75 -4.43 11.27 6.17
C PHE A 75 -5.68 10.42 5.90
N HIS A 76 -6.45 10.07 6.93
CA HIS A 76 -7.72 9.38 6.77
C HIS A 76 -8.77 10.29 6.12
N GLU A 77 -8.96 11.51 6.65
CA GLU A 77 -9.86 12.52 6.09
C GLU A 77 -9.44 12.97 4.68
N LEU A 78 -8.13 13.00 4.41
CA LEU A 78 -7.59 13.27 3.08
C LEU A 78 -8.06 12.24 2.05
N CYS A 79 -8.21 10.97 2.45
CA CYS A 79 -8.79 9.95 1.56
C CYS A 79 -10.24 10.31 1.22
N HIS A 80 -11.02 10.68 2.22
CA HIS A 80 -12.43 11.04 2.02
C HIS A 80 -12.56 12.19 1.03
N VAL A 81 -11.86 13.30 1.27
CA VAL A 81 -11.91 14.47 0.39
C VAL A 81 -11.46 14.13 -1.04
N LEU A 82 -10.36 13.39 -1.19
CA LEU A 82 -9.78 13.18 -2.53
C LEU A 82 -10.43 12.05 -3.34
N ARG A 83 -11.12 11.10 -2.69
CA ARG A 83 -11.52 9.83 -3.34
C ARG A 83 -12.98 9.47 -3.13
N HIS A 84 -13.60 9.91 -2.06
CA HIS A 84 -14.94 9.47 -1.69
C HIS A 84 -15.99 10.52 -2.03
N ALA A 85 -17.20 10.05 -2.32
CA ALA A 85 -18.35 10.89 -2.59
C ALA A 85 -19.60 10.32 -1.92
N GLY A 86 -20.57 11.21 -1.68
CA GLY A 86 -21.85 10.90 -1.05
C GLY A 86 -21.87 11.12 0.46
N ASP A 87 -23.06 11.13 1.02
CA ASP A 87 -23.30 11.31 2.45
C ASP A 87 -23.32 9.95 3.15
N GLN A 88 -22.30 9.66 3.98
CA GLN A 88 -22.19 8.41 4.72
C GLN A 88 -23.41 8.12 5.61
N ARG A 89 -24.15 9.14 6.06
CA ARG A 89 -25.37 8.98 6.88
C ARG A 89 -26.55 8.42 6.07
N ARG A 90 -26.47 8.49 4.74
CA ARG A 90 -27.52 8.08 3.80
C ARG A 90 -27.09 6.91 2.91
N MET A 91 -25.84 6.50 3.04
CA MET A 91 -25.19 5.46 2.27
C MET A 91 -25.53 4.07 2.78
N THR A 92 -25.45 3.06 1.92
CA THR A 92 -25.57 1.66 2.35
C THR A 92 -24.37 1.25 3.20
N GLU A 93 -24.58 0.40 4.20
CA GLU A 93 -23.49 -0.04 5.10
C GLU A 93 -22.31 -0.66 4.35
N LEU A 94 -22.58 -1.42 3.28
CA LEU A 94 -21.52 -2.03 2.46
C LEU A 94 -20.65 -0.99 1.74
N PHE A 95 -21.26 0.09 1.23
CA PHE A 95 -20.49 1.13 0.54
C PHE A 95 -19.72 2.00 1.53
N MET A 96 -20.29 2.27 2.71
CA MET A 96 -19.60 2.95 3.80
C MET A 96 -18.38 2.14 4.25
N HIS A 97 -18.55 0.85 4.53
CA HIS A 97 -17.44 -0.02 4.94
C HIS A 97 -16.34 -0.12 3.89
N ALA A 98 -16.70 -0.14 2.60
CA ALA A 98 -15.73 -0.12 1.52
C ALA A 98 -14.90 1.18 1.49
N GLN A 99 -15.53 2.33 1.73
CA GLN A 99 -14.83 3.62 1.84
C GLN A 99 -13.91 3.65 3.06
N GLU A 100 -14.39 3.24 4.24
CA GLU A 100 -13.56 3.18 5.45
C GLU A 100 -12.34 2.25 5.25
N THR A 101 -12.55 1.08 4.65
CA THR A 101 -11.46 0.14 4.34
C THR A 101 -10.44 0.75 3.36
N GLU A 102 -10.90 1.50 2.35
CA GLU A 102 -10.00 2.21 1.45
C GLU A 102 -9.22 3.30 2.19
N ALA A 103 -9.88 4.09 3.05
CA ALA A 103 -9.26 5.13 3.86
C ALA A 103 -8.18 4.57 4.79
N GLU A 104 -8.44 3.47 5.49
CA GLU A 104 -7.47 2.78 6.34
C GLU A 104 -6.21 2.35 5.55
N GLN A 105 -6.39 1.80 4.34
CA GLN A 105 -5.25 1.44 3.48
C GLN A 105 -4.54 2.67 2.92
N PHE A 106 -5.30 3.72 2.59
CA PHE A 106 -4.79 4.97 2.05
C PHE A 106 -3.82 5.64 3.02
N VAL A 107 -4.13 5.67 4.32
CA VAL A 107 -3.24 6.23 5.36
C VAL A 107 -1.82 5.66 5.25
N LEU A 108 -1.67 4.35 5.05
CA LEU A 108 -0.37 3.70 4.93
C LEU A 108 0.46 4.23 3.74
N TYR A 109 -0.18 4.51 2.61
CA TYR A 109 0.51 5.00 1.41
C TYR A 109 0.75 6.52 1.49
N ALA A 110 -0.21 7.27 2.03
CA ALA A 110 -0.12 8.72 2.11
C ALA A 110 0.84 9.18 3.22
N ALA A 111 0.87 8.49 4.37
CA ALA A 111 1.73 8.81 5.49
C ALA A 111 3.16 8.26 5.31
N ILE A 112 3.31 7.12 4.64
CA ILE A 112 4.62 6.47 4.40
C ILE A 112 4.70 5.99 2.93
N PRO A 113 4.88 6.91 1.96
CA PRO A 113 4.98 6.55 0.55
C PRO A 113 6.20 5.66 0.29
N PHE A 114 6.01 4.59 -0.48
CA PHE A 114 7.08 3.61 -0.69
C PHE A 114 8.31 4.20 -1.38
N TYR A 115 8.13 5.11 -2.35
CA TYR A 115 9.25 5.76 -3.04
C TYR A 115 10.11 6.64 -2.13
N MET A 116 9.57 7.11 -1.00
CA MET A 116 10.34 7.81 0.04
C MET A 116 11.03 6.78 0.94
N PHE A 117 10.25 5.80 1.43
CA PHE A 117 10.73 4.73 2.29
C PHE A 117 11.92 3.98 1.68
N ALA A 118 11.86 3.63 0.39
CA ALA A 118 12.88 2.85 -0.29
C ALA A 118 14.25 3.54 -0.40
N LYS A 119 14.33 4.85 -0.11
CA LYS A 119 15.56 5.65 -0.10
C LYS A 119 16.18 5.75 1.29
N LEU A 120 15.47 5.34 2.33
CA LEU A 120 15.92 5.47 3.71
C LEU A 120 16.88 4.33 4.11
N PRO A 121 17.90 4.62 4.93
CA PRO A 121 18.76 3.61 5.54
C PRO A 121 18.06 2.95 6.74
N VAL A 122 16.98 2.20 6.49
CA VAL A 122 16.21 1.53 7.53
C VAL A 122 17.06 0.45 8.22
N PRO A 123 17.18 0.45 9.57
CA PRO A 123 17.91 -0.58 10.32
C PRO A 123 17.37 -2.00 10.10
N ASP A 124 18.24 -3.01 10.21
CA ASP A 124 17.84 -4.42 10.05
C ASP A 124 17.04 -4.94 11.26
N HIS A 125 17.32 -4.43 12.46
CA HIS A 125 16.60 -4.83 13.67
C HIS A 125 15.19 -4.24 13.69
N ARG A 126 14.17 -5.09 13.79
CA ARG A 126 12.75 -4.69 13.67
C ARG A 126 12.37 -3.52 14.59
N SER A 127 12.73 -3.57 15.86
CA SER A 127 12.38 -2.51 16.82
C SER A 127 13.03 -1.17 16.45
N GLU A 128 14.28 -1.20 15.99
CA GLU A 128 14.99 -0.01 15.53
C GLU A 128 14.41 0.51 14.22
N ALA A 129 14.05 -0.39 13.29
CA ALA A 129 13.39 -0.06 12.04
C ALA A 129 12.06 0.67 12.28
N VAL A 130 11.20 0.11 13.14
CA VAL A 130 9.90 0.71 13.46
C VAL A 130 10.07 2.10 14.09
N ALA A 131 10.95 2.23 15.09
CA ALA A 131 11.22 3.52 15.73
C ALA A 131 11.77 4.54 14.72
N TYR A 132 12.72 4.13 13.88
CA TYR A 132 13.31 4.96 12.85
C TYR A 132 12.27 5.42 11.83
N ILE A 133 11.41 4.53 11.32
CA ILE A 133 10.35 4.88 10.36
C ILE A 133 9.35 5.84 11.01
N ALA A 134 8.93 5.56 12.24
CA ALA A 134 8.00 6.40 12.99
C ALA A 134 8.54 7.84 13.14
N GLU A 135 9.83 7.97 13.45
CA GLU A 135 10.52 9.26 13.53
C GLU A 135 10.58 9.95 12.17
N GLN A 136 11.05 9.28 11.12
CA GLN A 136 11.23 9.89 9.79
C GLN A 136 9.91 10.41 9.19
N PHE A 137 8.80 9.71 9.41
CA PHE A 137 7.48 10.07 8.84
C PHE A 137 6.57 10.81 9.82
N HIS A 138 6.99 10.98 11.07
CA HIS A 138 6.22 11.59 12.16
C HIS A 138 4.84 10.91 12.34
N VAL A 139 4.86 9.59 12.56
CA VAL A 139 3.67 8.74 12.70
C VAL A 139 3.76 7.86 13.95
N PRO A 140 2.65 7.28 14.45
CA PRO A 140 2.73 6.35 15.56
C PRO A 140 3.57 5.10 15.19
N PRO A 141 4.30 4.51 16.15
CA PRO A 141 5.04 3.26 15.94
C PRO A 141 4.18 2.14 15.35
N GLU A 142 2.90 2.07 15.73
CA GLU A 142 1.97 1.05 15.26
C GLU A 142 1.71 1.16 13.75
N LEU A 143 1.57 2.40 13.23
CA LEU A 143 1.39 2.64 11.81
C LEU A 143 2.68 2.34 11.02
N ALA A 144 3.82 2.71 11.60
CA ALA A 144 5.14 2.41 11.03
C ALA A 144 5.38 0.90 10.92
N GLU A 145 5.03 0.14 11.98
CA GLU A 145 5.11 -1.32 11.99
C GLU A 145 4.16 -1.94 10.95
N GLN A 146 2.90 -1.49 10.92
CA GLN A 146 1.92 -1.96 9.94
C GLN A 146 2.40 -1.75 8.50
N ARG A 147 3.01 -0.59 8.21
CA ARG A 147 3.56 -0.31 6.89
C ARG A 147 4.79 -1.16 6.59
N LEU A 148 5.71 -1.34 7.54
CA LEU A 148 6.89 -2.18 7.37
C LEU A 148 6.48 -3.62 7.04
N ASP A 149 5.51 -4.18 7.76
CA ASP A 149 4.97 -5.52 7.51
C ASP A 149 4.29 -5.63 6.15
N GLN A 150 3.54 -4.60 5.75
CA GLN A 150 2.92 -4.56 4.44
C GLN A 150 3.99 -4.58 3.33
N ILE A 151 5.09 -3.83 3.51
CA ILE A 151 6.18 -3.77 2.54
C ILE A 151 6.90 -5.12 2.44
N GLN A 152 7.28 -5.71 3.59
CA GLN A 152 7.94 -7.01 3.64
C GLN A 152 7.09 -8.10 3.00
N ARG A 153 5.78 -8.14 3.29
CA ARG A 153 4.85 -9.09 2.67
C ARG A 153 4.77 -8.93 1.15
N ARG A 154 4.74 -7.69 0.65
CA ARG A 154 4.71 -7.42 -0.81
C ARG A 154 6.00 -7.83 -1.50
N VAL A 155 7.15 -7.56 -0.90
CA VAL A 155 8.45 -8.00 -1.42
C VAL A 155 8.53 -9.52 -1.48
N LEU A 156 8.14 -10.20 -0.41
CA LEU A 156 8.10 -11.66 -0.37
C LEU A 156 7.18 -12.21 -1.46
N HIS A 157 5.95 -11.70 -1.55
CA HIS A 157 4.97 -12.12 -2.55
C HIS A 157 5.49 -11.94 -3.98
N GLY A 158 6.07 -10.77 -4.30
CA GLY A 158 6.68 -10.52 -5.61
C GLY A 158 7.85 -11.46 -5.91
N SER A 159 8.69 -11.77 -4.91
CA SER A 159 9.81 -12.69 -5.08
C SER A 159 9.35 -14.12 -5.37
N LEU A 160 8.27 -14.57 -4.72
CA LEU A 160 7.67 -15.88 -4.94
C LEU A 160 7.05 -15.98 -6.34
N ILE A 161 6.35 -14.93 -6.79
CA ILE A 161 5.81 -14.86 -8.15
C ILE A 161 6.94 -14.94 -9.18
N ALA A 162 8.00 -14.16 -9.00
CA ALA A 162 9.14 -14.15 -9.91
C ALA A 162 9.83 -15.53 -9.97
N ALA A 163 10.01 -16.20 -8.82
CA ALA A 163 10.56 -17.55 -8.75
C ALA A 163 9.68 -18.58 -9.47
N ALA A 164 8.35 -18.52 -9.29
CA ALA A 164 7.41 -19.42 -9.96
C ALA A 164 7.39 -19.23 -11.49
N GLN A 165 7.46 -17.97 -11.95
CA GLN A 165 7.55 -17.64 -13.36
C GLN A 165 8.86 -18.13 -13.98
N GLU A 166 9.98 -17.96 -13.28
CA GLU A 166 11.29 -18.48 -13.68
C GLU A 166 11.29 -20.00 -13.82
N ALA A 167 10.75 -20.71 -12.84
CA ALA A 167 10.64 -22.17 -12.87
C ALA A 167 9.79 -22.65 -14.05
N THR A 168 8.65 -21.99 -14.29
CA THR A 168 7.77 -22.30 -15.43
C THR A 168 8.47 -22.02 -16.76
N ARG A 169 9.26 -20.94 -16.87
CA ARG A 169 10.03 -20.63 -18.08
C ARG A 169 11.07 -21.70 -18.37
N ARG A 170 11.86 -22.11 -17.36
CA ARG A 170 12.86 -23.17 -17.48
C ARG A 170 12.24 -24.50 -17.88
N GLN A 171 11.08 -24.84 -17.30
CA GLN A 171 10.35 -26.04 -17.68
C GLN A 171 9.94 -26.01 -19.16
N ARG A 172 9.34 -24.91 -19.62
CA ARG A 172 8.96 -24.75 -21.04
C ARG A 172 10.16 -24.77 -21.99
N GLU A 173 11.31 -24.24 -21.57
CA GLU A 173 12.54 -24.29 -22.35
C GLU A 173 13.09 -25.72 -22.44
N ALA A 174 13.06 -26.48 -21.34
CA ALA A 174 13.44 -27.89 -21.33
C ALA A 174 12.51 -28.72 -22.24
N GLU A 175 11.19 -28.50 -22.16
CA GLU A 175 10.17 -29.16 -22.99
C GLU A 175 10.41 -29.01 -24.50
N LYS A 176 10.86 -27.83 -24.94
CA LYS A 176 11.22 -27.58 -26.34
C LYS A 176 12.37 -28.47 -26.81
N GLY A 177 13.33 -28.75 -25.92
CA GLY A 177 14.51 -29.58 -26.19
C GLY A 177 14.27 -31.10 -26.09
N TRP A 178 13.08 -31.55 -25.67
CA TRP A 178 12.80 -32.98 -25.51
C TRP A 178 12.75 -33.73 -26.84
N SER A 179 13.38 -34.91 -26.86
CA SER A 179 13.32 -35.82 -28.01
C SER A 179 11.91 -36.41 -28.19
N PRO A 180 11.58 -36.92 -29.39
CA PRO A 180 10.33 -37.64 -29.63
C PRO A 180 10.11 -38.79 -28.64
N GLU A 181 11.15 -39.54 -28.29
CA GLU A 181 11.13 -40.63 -27.32
C GLU A 181 10.76 -40.14 -25.92
N THR A 182 11.36 -39.03 -25.46
CA THR A 182 11.03 -38.43 -24.15
C THR A 182 9.57 -37.99 -24.10
N ARG A 183 9.06 -37.33 -25.14
CA ARG A 183 7.64 -36.94 -25.24
C ARG A 183 6.72 -38.16 -25.23
N ARG A 184 7.11 -39.23 -25.93
CA ARG A 184 6.34 -40.49 -25.97
C ARG A 184 6.28 -41.13 -24.58
N MET A 185 7.40 -41.22 -23.86
CA MET A 185 7.45 -41.78 -22.50
C MET A 185 6.62 -40.95 -21.50
N LEU A 186 6.73 -39.61 -21.53
CA LEU A 186 5.97 -38.74 -20.64
C LEU A 186 4.45 -38.84 -20.88
N SER A 187 4.00 -38.82 -22.14
CA SER A 187 2.57 -39.01 -22.47
C SER A 187 2.05 -40.40 -22.07
N GLN A 188 2.91 -41.42 -22.03
CA GLN A 188 2.55 -42.73 -21.52
C GLN A 188 2.38 -42.71 -19.99
N LEU A 189 3.28 -42.06 -19.27
CA LEU A 189 3.18 -41.86 -17.81
C LEU A 189 1.92 -41.09 -17.42
N GLU A 190 1.60 -39.99 -18.10
CA GLU A 190 0.39 -39.19 -17.82
C GLU A 190 -0.89 -40.03 -17.91
N ARG A 191 -0.99 -40.89 -18.93
CA ARG A 191 -2.13 -41.81 -19.09
C ARG A 191 -2.21 -42.86 -17.98
N GLN A 192 -1.07 -43.36 -17.50
CA GLN A 192 -1.02 -44.37 -16.44
C GLN A 192 -1.42 -43.77 -15.08
N ILE A 193 -1.01 -42.53 -14.80
CA ILE A 193 -1.33 -41.83 -13.55
C ILE A 193 -2.78 -41.33 -13.56
N GLY A 194 -3.26 -40.77 -14.68
CA GLY A 194 -4.65 -40.32 -14.82
C GLY A 194 -5.69 -41.46 -14.80
N GLY A 195 -5.28 -42.68 -15.17
CA GLY A 195 -6.14 -43.87 -15.14
C GLY A 195 -6.29 -44.54 -13.76
N GLN A 196 -5.48 -44.17 -12.76
CA GLN A 196 -5.50 -44.76 -11.42
C GLN A 196 -6.41 -44.05 -10.41
N GLY A 197 -7.04 -42.91 -10.77
CA GLY A 197 -7.93 -42.14 -9.89
C GLY A 197 -9.41 -42.54 -9.90
N GLY A 198 -9.79 -43.58 -10.65
CA GLY A 198 -11.17 -44.04 -10.75
C GLY A 198 -11.33 -45.45 -10.22
N ARG A 199 -11.49 -45.60 -8.91
CA ARG A 199 -12.14 -46.74 -8.23
C ARG A 199 -12.43 -46.40 -6.77
#